data_AF-A0A8A3BFY1-F1
#
_entry.id   AF-A0A8A3BFY1-F1
#
_cell.length_a   1.000
_cell.length_b   1.000
_cell.length_c   1.000
_cell.angle_alpha   90.00
_cell.angle_beta   90.00
_cell.angle_gamma   90.00
#
_symmetry.space_group_name_H-M   'P 1'
#
loop_
_entity.id
_entity.type
_entity.pdbx_description
1 polymer ?
#
loop_
_entity_poly.entity_id
_entity_poly.type
_entity_poly.pdbx_seq_one_letter_code
_entity_poly.pdbx_strand_id
1 'polypeptide(L)'
;NFVRYVQGLKKKKVIVIPVSIGPHANFKQIDLIKKQAPENKVFKLSSVDELEQRRDEIISYICDLAPEPPPPTQPPKVAQVTVGPRGTMLPGPTRPSMVLDVVFVLEGSDKFGEANFHWSRQFLEEVIQQMDV
;
A
#
# COMPACT_ATOMS: atom_id res chain seq x y z
N ASN A 1 -12.21 23.77 0.49
CA ASN A 1 -12.35 22.69 -0.51
C ASN A 1 -11.74 21.36 -0.05
N PHE A 2 -10.50 21.33 0.46
CA PHE A 2 -9.80 20.13 0.96
C PHE A 2 -10.65 19.09 1.72
N VAL A 3 -11.38 19.52 2.75
CA VAL A 3 -12.24 18.64 3.57
C VAL A 3 -13.24 17.85 2.72
N ARG A 4 -13.81 18.46 1.67
CA ARG A 4 -14.76 17.77 0.78
C ARG A 4 -14.09 16.66 -0.02
N TYR A 5 -12.85 16.85 -0.49
CA TYR A 5 -12.11 15.81 -1.21
C TYR A 5 -11.82 14.62 -0.31
N VAL A 6 -11.31 14.91 0.89
CA VAL A 6 -10.98 13.90 1.90
C VAL A 6 -12.22 13.11 2.34
N GLN A 7 -13.37 13.78 2.49
CA GLN A 7 -14.67 13.11 2.70
C GLN A 7 -15.13 12.30 1.48
N GLY A 8 -14.85 12.76 0.26
CA GLY A 8 -15.15 12.03 -0.98
C GLY A 8 -14.35 10.73 -1.08
N LEU A 9 -13.07 10.76 -0.72
CA LEU A 9 -12.20 9.57 -0.67
C LEU A 9 -12.74 8.54 0.33
N LYS A 10 -13.12 8.99 1.54
CA LYS A 10 -13.79 8.13 2.53
C LYS A 10 -15.04 7.44 1.98
N LYS A 11 -15.91 8.18 1.29
CA LYS A 11 -17.15 7.62 0.71
C LYS A 11 -16.86 6.54 -0.34
N LYS A 12 -15.74 6.66 -1.05
CA LYS A 12 -15.25 5.67 -2.03
C LYS A 12 -14.43 4.54 -1.40
N LYS A 13 -14.31 4.50 -0.07
CA LYS A 13 -13.45 3.56 0.67
C LYS A 13 -11.97 3.62 0.24
N VAL A 14 -11.53 4.79 -0.19
CA VAL A 14 -10.11 5.03 -0.48
C VAL A 14 -9.40 5.35 0.83
N ILE A 15 -8.38 4.56 1.14
CA ILE A 15 -7.51 4.77 2.29
C ILE A 15 -6.45 5.79 1.91
N VAL A 16 -6.15 6.72 2.81
CA VAL A 16 -5.17 7.78 2.60
C VAL A 16 -4.12 7.69 3.69
N ILE A 17 -2.87 7.44 3.30
CA ILE A 17 -1.73 7.27 4.19
C ILE A 17 -0.82 8.50 4.05
N PRO A 18 -0.98 9.54 4.89
CA PRO A 18 -0.09 10.69 4.85
C PRO A 18 1.28 10.36 5.46
N VAL A 19 2.34 10.68 4.73
CA VAL A 19 3.73 10.68 5.21
C VAL A 19 4.17 12.13 5.40
N SER A 20 4.14 12.62 6.64
CA SER A 20 4.64 13.96 6.99
C SER A 20 6.15 13.93 7.15
N ILE A 21 6.83 14.87 6.50
CA ILE A 21 8.28 15.02 6.59
C ILE A 21 8.59 16.46 7.01
N GLY A 22 9.28 16.59 8.14
CA GLY A 22 9.79 17.87 8.62
C GLY A 22 8.77 18.79 9.29
N PRO A 23 9.26 19.92 9.85
CA PRO A 23 8.45 20.83 10.67
C PRO A 23 7.44 21.64 9.86
N HIS A 24 7.59 21.69 8.54
CA HIS A 24 6.72 22.45 7.64
C HIS A 24 5.50 21.65 7.17
N ALA A 25 5.39 20.37 7.54
CA ALA A 25 4.22 19.56 7.22
C ALA A 25 2.94 20.15 7.82
N ASN A 26 1.85 20.12 7.06
CA ASN A 26 0.57 20.68 7.50
C ASN A 26 -0.19 19.70 8.41
N PHE A 27 0.16 19.67 9.69
CA PHE A 27 -0.45 18.75 10.66
C PHE A 27 -1.96 18.95 10.83
N LYS A 28 -2.48 20.18 10.62
CA LYS A 28 -3.93 20.42 10.65
C LYS A 28 -4.65 19.65 9.54
N GLN A 29 -4.08 19.59 8.34
CA GLN A 29 -4.62 18.81 7.23
C GLN A 29 -4.46 17.30 7.44
N ILE A 30 -3.30 16.89 7.95
CA ILE A 30 -3.02 15.47 8.25
C ILE A 30 -4.00 14.94 9.30
N ASP A 31 -4.26 15.69 10.36
CA ASP A 31 -5.23 15.30 11.39
C ASP A 31 -6.66 15.19 10.82
N LEU A 32 -7.00 16.00 9.82
CA LEU A 32 -8.29 15.90 9.12
C LEU A 32 -8.38 14.63 8.27
N ILE A 33 -7.28 14.22 7.62
CA ILE A 33 -7.20 12.95 6.88
C ILE A 33 -7.34 11.77 7.85
N LYS A 34 -6.54 11.77 8.92
CA LYS A 34 -6.55 10.71 9.96
C LYS A 34 -7.94 10.46 10.52
N LYS A 35 -8.72 11.51 10.75
CA LYS A 35 -10.08 11.42 11.32
C LYS A 35 -11.12 10.81 10.36
N GLN A 36 -10.82 10.62 9.08
CA GLN A 36 -11.81 10.08 8.16
C GLN A 36 -12.04 8.58 8.33
N ALA A 37 -10.98 7.82 8.58
CA ALA A 37 -11.02 6.36 8.61
C ALA A 37 -9.92 5.84 9.55
N PRO A 38 -10.17 4.77 10.32
CA PRO A 38 -9.14 4.18 11.20
C PRO A 38 -7.92 3.66 10.42
N GLU A 39 -8.10 3.31 9.14
CA GLU A 39 -7.06 2.87 8.20
C GLU A 39 -6.19 4.03 7.68
N ASN A 40 -6.56 5.29 7.94
CA ASN A 40 -5.74 6.44 7.53
C ASN A 40 -4.57 6.66 8.52
N LYS A 41 -3.64 5.70 8.56
CA LYS A 41 -2.42 5.77 9.39
C LYS A 41 -1.52 6.90 8.91
N VAL A 42 -0.97 7.63 9.88
CA VAL A 42 -0.05 8.76 9.63
C VAL A 42 1.35 8.34 9.98
N PHE A 43 2.29 8.53 9.04
CA PHE A 43 3.72 8.41 9.31
C PHE A 43 4.28 9.82 9.53
N LYS A 44 4.91 10.04 10.69
CA LYS A 44 5.54 11.31 11.04
C LYS A 44 7.04 11.13 11.06
N LEU A 45 7.72 11.90 10.22
CA LEU A 45 9.16 11.88 10.05
C LEU A 45 9.72 13.28 10.27
N SER A 46 10.89 13.38 10.90
CA SER A 46 11.54 14.66 11.14
C SER A 46 12.33 15.17 9.93
N SER A 47 12.86 14.26 9.11
CA SER A 47 13.55 14.56 7.84
C SER A 47 13.33 13.43 6.82
N VAL A 48 13.79 13.65 5.59
CA VAL A 48 13.77 12.62 4.54
C VAL A 48 14.66 11.41 4.87
N ASP A 49 15.67 11.60 5.73
CA ASP A 49 16.62 10.53 6.10
C ASP A 49 15.96 9.41 6.91
N GLU A 50 14.82 9.70 7.56
CA GLU A 50 14.05 8.70 8.30
C GLU A 50 13.19 7.80 7.39
N LEU A 51 13.07 8.12 6.10
CA LEU A 51 12.24 7.34 5.17
C LEU A 51 12.72 5.89 5.06
N GLU A 52 14.03 5.69 4.94
CA GLU A 52 14.60 4.34 4.88
C GLU A 52 14.30 3.52 6.15
N GLN A 53 14.40 4.15 7.33
CA GLN A 53 14.13 3.49 8.61
C GLN A 53 12.66 3.09 8.76
N ARG A 54 11.75 3.83 8.13
CA ARG A 54 10.30 3.60 8.18
C ARG A 54 9.80 2.78 6.99
N ARG A 55 10.66 2.45 6.02
CA ARG A 55 10.31 1.79 4.75
C ARG A 55 9.52 0.51 4.97
N ASP A 56 10.09 -0.42 5.72
CA ASP A 56 9.51 -1.76 5.88
C ASP A 56 8.17 -1.69 6.62
N GLU A 57 8.01 -0.74 7.55
CA GLU A 57 6.73 -0.49 8.22
C GLU A 57 5.69 0.11 7.26
N ILE A 58 6.09 1.02 6.36
CA ILE A 58 5.21 1.60 5.35
C ILE A 58 4.76 0.52 4.36
N ILE A 59 5.69 -0.29 3.86
CA ILE A 59 5.40 -1.40 2.93
C ILE A 59 4.47 -2.41 3.61
N SER A 60 4.83 -2.90 4.80
CA SER A 60 4.01 -3.86 5.55
C SER A 60 2.59 -3.32 5.74
N TYR A 61 2.47 -2.05 6.11
CA TYR A 61 1.15 -1.45 6.31
C TYR A 61 0.33 -1.39 5.02
N ILE A 62 0.94 -1.05 3.88
CA ILE A 62 0.23 -1.04 2.59
C ILE A 62 -0.19 -2.46 2.19
N CYS A 63 0.68 -3.46 2.37
CA CYS A 63 0.38 -4.86 2.07
C CYS A 63 -0.74 -5.41 2.97
N ASP A 64 -0.79 -5.04 4.24
CA ASP A 64 -1.86 -5.44 5.18
C ASP A 64 -3.23 -4.87 4.80
N LEU A 65 -3.27 -3.80 4.00
CA LEU A 65 -4.52 -3.24 3.46
C LEU A 65 -5.03 -4.00 2.23
N ALA A 66 -4.21 -4.86 1.63
CA ALA A 66 -4.64 -5.71 0.53
C ALA A 66 -5.70 -6.71 1.02
N PRO A 67 -6.74 -7.02 0.23
CA PRO A 67 -7.74 -7.98 0.66
C PRO A 67 -7.11 -9.38 0.85
N GLU A 68 -7.53 -10.12 1.89
CA GLU A 68 -7.02 -11.47 2.12
C GLU A 68 -7.48 -12.43 1.01
N PRO A 69 -6.59 -13.31 0.49
CA PRO A 69 -6.96 -14.31 -0.50
C PRO A 69 -8.13 -15.17 -0.01
N PRO A 70 -9.11 -15.50 -0.88
CA PRO A 70 -10.12 -16.46 -0.49
C PRO A 70 -9.44 -17.77 -0.09
N PRO A 71 -9.92 -18.46 0.96
CA PRO A 71 -9.36 -19.73 1.40
C PRO A 71 -9.27 -20.71 0.23
N PRO A 72 -8.20 -21.54 0.16
CA PRO A 72 -8.10 -22.57 -0.86
C PRO A 72 -9.37 -23.42 -0.84
N THR A 73 -10.12 -23.41 -1.94
CA THR A 73 -11.27 -24.29 -2.09
C THR A 73 -10.72 -25.72 -2.07
N GLN A 74 -11.07 -26.50 -1.05
CA GLN A 74 -10.69 -27.91 -1.03
C GLN A 74 -11.20 -28.55 -2.33
N PRO A 75 -10.33 -29.16 -3.15
CA PRO A 75 -10.80 -29.89 -4.31
C PRO A 75 -11.76 -30.99 -3.82
N PRO A 76 -12.92 -31.18 -4.46
CA PRO A 76 -13.81 -32.28 -4.10
C PRO A 76 -13.00 -33.58 -4.15
N LYS A 77 -13.14 -34.39 -3.10
CA LYS A 77 -12.46 -35.69 -2.96
C LYS A 77 -13.01 -36.64 -4.02
N VAL A 78 -12.51 -36.55 -5.24
CA VAL A 78 -12.88 -37.46 -6.33
C VAL A 78 -12.34 -38.84 -5.93
N ALA A 79 -13.24 -39.83 -5.92
CA ALA A 79 -12.92 -41.21 -5.63
C ALA A 79 -11.73 -41.68 -6.49
N GLN A 80 -10.69 -42.20 -5.85
CA GLN A 80 -9.54 -42.75 -6.54
C GLN A 80 -9.97 -44.01 -7.31
N VAL A 81 -9.93 -43.95 -8.63
CA VAL A 81 -9.89 -45.14 -9.48
C VAL A 81 -8.46 -45.29 -9.98
N THR A 82 -7.87 -46.43 -9.63
CA THR A 82 -6.53 -46.89 -10.00
C THR A 82 -6.38 -47.01 -11.52
N VAL A 83 -5.25 -46.50 -12.07
CA VAL A 83 -4.28 -47.15 -13.00
C VAL A 83 -3.53 -46.10 -13.85
N GLY A 84 -2.19 -46.08 -13.76
CA GLY A 84 -1.27 -45.74 -14.88
C GLY A 84 -0.49 -44.40 -14.81
N PRO A 85 0.85 -44.37 -15.04
CA PRO A 85 1.69 -43.21 -14.79
C PRO A 85 1.78 -42.26 -16.00
N ARG A 86 1.44 -40.99 -15.81
CA ARG A 86 1.92 -39.90 -16.66
C ARG A 86 1.98 -38.61 -15.86
N GLY A 87 3.20 -38.26 -15.44
CA GLY A 87 3.52 -37.00 -14.78
C GLY A 87 3.22 -35.84 -15.72
N THR A 88 1.98 -35.36 -15.67
CA THR A 88 1.58 -34.09 -16.24
C THR A 88 1.41 -33.19 -15.03
N MET A 89 2.34 -32.25 -14.81
CA MET A 89 2.15 -31.23 -13.79
C MET A 89 0.94 -30.42 -14.20
N LEU A 90 -0.22 -30.75 -13.61
CA LEU A 90 -1.40 -29.89 -13.68
C LEU A 90 -0.96 -28.52 -13.15
N PRO A 91 -1.20 -27.42 -13.90
CA PRO A 91 -1.01 -26.09 -13.33
C PRO A 91 -1.83 -26.04 -12.04
N GLY A 92 -1.15 -25.80 -10.92
CA GLY A 92 -1.82 -25.63 -9.63
C GLY A 92 -2.89 -24.54 -9.76
N PRO A 93 -3.92 -24.54 -8.89
CA PRO A 93 -4.98 -23.54 -8.95
C PRO A 93 -4.36 -22.15 -8.97
N THR A 94 -4.56 -21.42 -10.06
CA THR A 94 -4.15 -20.03 -10.17
C THR A 94 -4.87 -19.29 -9.06
N ARG A 95 -4.13 -18.86 -8.03
CA ARG A 95 -4.70 -18.04 -6.96
C ARG A 95 -5.32 -16.81 -7.63
N PRO A 96 -6.55 -16.41 -7.28
CA PRO A 96 -7.10 -15.17 -7.79
C PRO A 96 -6.12 -14.04 -7.41
N SER A 97 -5.56 -13.37 -8.41
CA SER A 97 -4.69 -12.21 -8.17
C SER A 97 -5.55 -11.11 -7.56
N MET A 98 -5.19 -10.69 -6.35
CA MET A 98 -5.73 -9.48 -5.75
C MET A 98 -5.25 -8.29 -6.58
N VAL A 99 -6.13 -7.33 -6.87
CA VAL A 99 -5.73 -6.07 -7.51
C VAL A 99 -5.80 -4.98 -6.46
N LEU A 100 -4.66 -4.39 -6.13
CA LEU A 100 -4.56 -3.23 -5.25
C LEU A 100 -4.23 -1.99 -6.08
N ASP A 101 -5.17 -1.06 -6.18
CA ASP A 101 -4.94 0.23 -6.85
C ASP A 101 -4.27 1.20 -5.88
N VAL A 102 -2.98 1.50 -6.12
CA VAL A 102 -2.18 2.41 -5.30
C VAL A 102 -1.85 3.68 -6.08
N VAL A 103 -2.11 4.84 -5.47
CA VAL A 103 -1.78 6.16 -6.03
C VAL A 103 -0.81 6.86 -5.11
N PHE A 104 0.35 7.23 -5.63
CA PHE A 104 1.36 8.00 -4.91
C PHE A 104 1.26 9.48 -5.26
N VAL A 105 1.25 10.32 -4.23
CA VAL A 105 1.25 11.79 -4.36
C VAL A 105 2.50 12.32 -3.68
N LEU A 106 3.40 12.91 -4.48
CA LEU A 106 4.66 13.47 -3.99
C LEU A 106 4.55 15.00 -3.85
N GLU A 107 5.14 15.52 -2.78
CA GLU A 107 5.26 16.97 -2.56
C GLU A 107 6.40 17.52 -3.43
N GLY A 108 6.07 18.35 -4.42
CA GLY A 108 7.03 18.89 -5.40
C GLY A 108 7.22 20.40 -5.34
N SER A 109 6.88 21.05 -4.21
CA SER A 109 7.01 22.50 -4.10
C SER A 109 8.44 22.94 -3.77
N ASP A 110 8.80 24.17 -4.16
CA ASP A 110 10.10 24.77 -3.83
C ASP A 110 10.36 24.84 -2.31
N LYS A 111 9.30 24.88 -1.49
CA LYS A 111 9.42 24.84 -0.02
C LYS A 111 9.92 23.51 0.50
N PHE A 112 9.60 22.42 -0.21
CA PHE A 112 10.11 21.10 0.11
C PHE A 112 11.54 20.94 -0.39
N GLY A 113 11.84 21.53 -1.57
CA GLY A 113 13.19 21.63 -2.11
C GLY A 113 13.59 20.41 -2.95
N GLU A 114 14.43 20.64 -3.96
CA GLU A 114 14.81 19.65 -4.98
C GLU A 114 15.50 18.42 -4.38
N ALA A 115 16.42 18.61 -3.42
CA ALA A 115 17.11 17.50 -2.76
C ALA A 115 16.12 16.56 -2.06
N ASN A 116 15.19 17.11 -1.26
CA ASN A 116 14.18 16.31 -0.57
C ASN A 116 13.22 15.62 -1.53
N PHE A 117 12.86 16.29 -2.63
CA PHE A 117 12.07 15.68 -3.69
C PHE A 117 12.81 14.49 -4.33
N HIS A 118 14.10 14.65 -4.65
CA HIS A 118 14.93 13.58 -5.22
C HIS A 118 15.00 12.36 -4.29
N TRP A 119 15.29 12.57 -3.00
CA TRP A 119 15.29 11.51 -1.99
C TRP A 119 13.92 10.82 -1.87
N SER A 120 12.84 11.61 -1.82
CA SER A 120 11.49 11.06 -1.72
C SER A 120 11.08 10.26 -2.96
N ARG A 121 11.54 10.69 -4.15
CA ARG A 121 11.32 9.95 -5.41
C ARG A 121 12.06 8.62 -5.40
N GLN A 122 13.34 8.61 -5.04
CA GLN A 122 14.15 7.39 -4.97
C GLN A 122 13.57 6.40 -3.95
N PHE A 123 13.20 6.90 -2.76
CA PHE A 123 12.51 6.09 -1.75
C PHE A 123 11.23 5.46 -2.31
N LEU A 124 10.43 6.23 -3.06
CA LEU A 124 9.21 5.71 -3.67
C LEU A 124 9.50 4.63 -4.72
N GLU A 125 10.55 4.79 -5.52
CA GLU A 125 11.00 3.77 -6.48
C GLU A 125 11.35 2.46 -5.77
N GLU A 126 12.05 2.52 -4.64
CA GLU A 126 12.38 1.33 -3.83
C GLU A 126 11.14 0.66 -3.20
N VAL A 127 10.21 1.47 -2.69
CA VAL A 127 8.95 0.96 -2.13
C VAL A 127 8.17 0.20 -3.20
N ILE A 128 8.02 0.76 -4.40
CA ILE A 128 7.31 0.12 -5.51
C ILE A 128 7.99 -1.18 -5.93
N GLN A 129 9.33 -1.23 -5.98
CA GLN A 129 10.06 -2.44 -6.32
C GLN A 129 9.90 -3.58 -5.31
N GLN A 130 9.64 -3.25 -4.04
CA GLN A 130 9.48 -4.22 -2.96
C GLN A 130 8.03 -4.60 -2.67
N MET A 131 7.07 -3.87 -3.23
CA MET A 131 5.66 -4.24 -3.14
C MET A 131 5.38 -5.41 -4.10
N ASP A 132 4.89 -6.53 -3.55
CA ASP A 132 4.38 -7.67 -4.31
C ASP A 132 2.92 -7.40 -4.72
N VAL A 133 2.74 -6.51 -5.70
CA VAL A 133 1.44 -6.06 -6.24
C VAL A 133 1.28 -6.36 -7.72
#